data_AF-A0A3D3PEB4-F1
#
_entry.id   AF-A0A3D3PEB4-F1
#
_cell.length_a   1.000
_cell.length_b   1.000
_cell.length_c   1.000
_cell.angle_alpha   90.00
_cell.angle_beta   90.00
_cell.angle_gamma   90.00
#
_symmetry.space_group_name_H-M   'P 1'
#
loop_
_entity.id
_entity.type
_entity.pdbx_description
1 polymer ?
#
loop_
_entity_poly.entity_id
_entity_poly.type
_entity_poly.pdbx_seq_one_letter_code
_entity_poly.pdbx_strand_id
1 'polypeptide(L)'
;MKDQNIKTIRFPVIADQKLQKLADKTGLTKLDFFIYMVDYFYKSKKDPRDLNDELLKKELVKRTDTIIGFIKMMEEELLKPLKHDGEKIIRVQGNIVDFFNEHIITHNREQKTAYSNQLTKLNSVDASIQKIEELQMHKSLLKARFSKIMEYYIKAREQMGVMTKQAEKDNLSRSVREQLQSL
;
A
#
# COMPACT_ATOMS: atom_id res chain seq x y z
N MET A 1 70.82 18.93 49.82
CA MET A 1 70.26 18.14 48.71
C MET A 1 71.40 17.75 47.79
N LYS A 2 71.55 16.47 47.44
CA LYS A 2 72.57 16.04 46.46
C LYS A 2 72.11 16.52 45.09
N ASP A 3 72.98 17.22 44.36
CA ASP A 3 72.74 17.58 42.96
C ASP A 3 72.45 16.28 42.19
N GLN A 4 71.30 16.25 41.50
CA GLN A 4 70.86 15.07 40.75
C GLN A 4 71.52 15.02 39.36
N ASN A 5 72.04 16.14 38.85
CA ASN A 5 72.56 16.29 37.49
C ASN A 5 74.09 16.18 37.43
N ILE A 6 74.63 15.10 38.01
CA ILE A 6 76.08 14.89 38.18
C ILE A 6 76.79 14.25 36.97
N LYS A 7 76.09 13.99 35.87
CA LYS A 7 76.63 13.30 34.68
C LYS A 7 76.85 14.29 33.54
N THR A 8 78.02 14.22 32.91
CA THR A 8 78.37 15.06 31.75
C THR A 8 78.50 14.20 30.49
N ILE A 9 77.86 14.64 29.41
CA ILE A 9 77.99 14.05 28.07
C ILE A 9 78.75 15.04 27.18
N ARG A 10 79.81 14.59 26.51
CA ARG A 10 80.56 15.40 25.54
C ARG A 10 80.03 15.14 24.13
N PHE A 11 79.76 16.19 23.38
CA PHE A 11 79.28 16.13 22.00
C PHE A 11 79.84 17.30 21.17
N PRO A 12 79.85 17.21 19.82
CA PRO A 12 80.41 18.25 18.98
C PRO A 12 79.69 19.61 19.11
N VAL A 13 80.42 20.71 18.89
CA VAL A 13 79.89 22.09 18.96
C VAL A 13 78.67 22.29 18.03
N ILE A 14 78.67 21.64 16.87
CA ILE A 14 77.54 21.69 15.92
C ILE A 14 76.28 21.06 16.52
N ALA A 15 76.42 19.98 17.29
CA ALA A 15 75.29 19.35 17.96
C ALA A 15 74.75 20.23 19.11
N ASP A 16 75.64 20.95 19.82
CA ASP A 16 75.24 21.94 20.83
C ASP A 16 74.42 23.09 20.26
N GLN A 17 74.85 23.64 19.12
CA GLN A 17 74.10 24.69 18.44
C GLN A 17 72.71 24.23 17.99
N LYS A 18 72.59 22.98 17.50
CA LYS A 18 71.30 22.38 17.16
C LYS A 18 70.41 22.19 18.39
N LEU A 19 70.98 21.67 19.47
CA LEU A 19 70.28 21.47 20.74
C LEU A 19 69.78 22.80 21.32
N GLN A 20 70.60 23.86 21.29
CA GLN A 20 70.21 25.20 21.73
C GLN A 20 69.00 25.70 20.93
N LYS A 21 69.06 25.65 19.60
CA LYS A 21 67.96 26.10 18.74
C LYS A 21 66.66 25.33 18.98
N LEU A 22 66.74 24.02 19.25
CA LEU A 22 65.57 23.19 19.54
C LEU A 22 64.98 23.49 20.92
N ALA A 23 65.84 23.70 21.92
CA ALA A 23 65.45 24.09 23.27
C ALA A 23 64.76 25.47 23.25
N ASP A 24 65.35 26.45 22.57
CA ASP A 24 64.79 27.80 22.42
C ASP A 24 63.42 27.78 21.73
N LYS A 25 63.27 26.97 20.66
CA LYS A 25 62.00 26.83 19.93
C LYS A 25 60.87 26.25 20.80
N THR A 26 61.21 25.41 21.76
CA THR A 26 60.23 24.75 22.65
C THR A 26 60.07 25.47 23.98
N GLY A 27 60.83 26.53 24.23
CA GLY A 27 60.83 27.27 25.50
C GLY A 27 61.43 26.49 26.66
N LEU A 28 62.23 25.46 26.38
CA LEU A 28 62.84 24.58 27.39
C LEU A 28 64.32 24.93 27.60
N THR A 29 64.86 24.59 28.77
CA THR A 29 66.32 24.62 28.95
C THR A 29 66.96 23.46 28.17
N LYS A 30 68.25 23.59 27.80
CA LYS A 30 69.00 22.51 27.14
C LYS A 30 68.92 21.18 27.90
N LEU A 31 68.97 21.26 29.23
CA LEU A 31 68.91 20.09 30.11
C LEU A 31 67.53 19.45 30.08
N ASP A 32 66.46 20.24 30.24
CA ASP A 32 65.10 19.71 30.21
C ASP A 32 64.75 19.11 28.85
N PHE A 33 65.13 19.79 27.77
CA PHE A 33 64.95 19.28 26.41
C PHE A 33 65.65 17.93 26.24
N PHE A 34 66.88 17.79 26.73
CA PHE A 34 67.62 16.53 26.68
C PHE A 34 66.93 15.42 27.49
N ILE A 35 66.48 15.72 28.72
CA ILE A 35 65.77 14.76 29.57
C ILE A 35 64.49 14.27 28.88
N TYR A 36 63.67 15.19 28.37
CA TYR A 36 62.44 14.83 27.66
C TYR A 36 62.70 14.08 26.36
N MET A 37 63.78 14.41 25.64
CA MET A 37 64.19 13.69 24.43
C MET A 37 64.57 12.25 24.76
N VAL A 38 65.36 12.03 25.82
CA VAL A 38 65.73 10.68 26.28
C VAL A 38 64.49 9.90 26.71
N ASP A 39 63.62 10.50 27.49
CA ASP A 39 62.35 9.88 27.90
C ASP A 39 61.45 9.55 26.71
N TYR A 40 61.39 10.44 25.72
CA TYR A 40 60.61 10.25 24.50
C TYR A 40 61.09 9.01 23.74
N PHE A 41 62.39 8.90 23.45
CA PHE A 41 62.93 7.72 22.75
C PHE A 41 62.84 6.45 23.61
N TYR A 42 63.03 6.56 24.92
CA TYR A 42 62.90 5.43 25.82
C TYR A 42 61.47 4.90 25.90
N LYS A 43 60.46 5.77 25.94
CA LYS A 43 59.03 5.38 25.98
C LYS A 43 58.49 4.95 24.62
N SER A 44 58.83 5.69 23.57
CA SER A 44 58.34 5.40 22.21
C SER A 44 59.03 4.20 21.56
N LYS A 45 60.17 3.76 22.10
CA LYS A 45 61.01 2.68 21.54
C LYS A 45 61.43 2.93 20.09
N LYS A 46 61.35 4.19 19.63
CA LYS A 46 61.78 4.59 18.29
C LYS A 46 63.29 4.60 18.21
N ASP A 47 63.82 4.23 17.05
CA ASP A 47 65.25 4.39 16.77
C ASP A 47 65.53 5.88 16.53
N PRO A 48 66.39 6.55 17.34
CA PRO A 48 66.77 7.95 17.12
C PRO A 48 67.52 8.20 15.80
N ARG A 49 67.91 7.14 15.08
CA ARG A 49 68.51 7.20 13.74
C ARG A 49 67.48 7.10 12.62
N ASP A 50 66.24 6.70 12.90
CA ASP A 50 65.15 6.69 11.93
C ASP A 50 64.54 8.09 11.78
N LEU A 51 65.12 8.87 10.87
CA LEU A 51 64.68 10.24 10.56
C LEU A 51 63.33 10.30 9.81
N ASN A 52 62.86 9.18 9.27
CA ASN A 52 61.68 9.12 8.41
C ASN A 52 60.41 8.63 9.13
N ASP A 53 60.54 8.17 10.38
CA ASP A 53 59.45 7.63 11.21
C ASP A 53 58.68 6.51 10.48
N GLU A 54 59.42 5.56 9.91
CA GLU A 54 58.85 4.50 9.05
C GLU A 54 57.89 3.60 9.82
N LEU A 55 58.11 3.44 11.13
CA LEU A 55 57.21 2.70 12.02
C LEU A 55 55.84 3.38 12.13
N LEU A 56 55.79 4.71 12.26
CA LEU A 56 54.54 5.46 12.29
C LEU A 56 53.80 5.36 10.96
N LYS A 57 54.51 5.53 9.83
CA LYS A 57 53.90 5.40 8.50
C LYS A 57 53.29 4.02 8.30
N LYS A 58 54.01 2.95 8.66
CA LYS A 58 53.53 1.58 8.52
C LYS A 58 52.27 1.33 9.36
N GLU A 59 52.23 1.84 10.59
CA GLU A 59 51.06 1.71 11.47
C GLU A 59 49.86 2.50 10.94
N LEU A 60 50.08 3.71 10.41
CA LEU A 60 49.03 4.51 9.77
C LEU A 60 48.47 3.83 8.51
N VAL A 61 49.33 3.29 7.65
CA VAL A 61 48.90 2.53 6.46
C VAL A 61 48.09 1.32 6.88
N LYS A 62 48.58 0.52 7.84
CA LYS A 62 47.87 -0.65 8.35
C LYS A 62 46.48 -0.32 8.91
N ARG A 63 46.36 0.76 9.69
CA ARG A 63 45.07 1.22 10.21
C ARG A 63 44.13 1.67 9.09
N THR A 64 44.65 2.41 8.12
CA THR A 64 43.90 2.86 6.95
C THR A 64 43.40 1.67 6.13
N ASP A 65 44.25 0.68 5.86
CA ASP A 65 43.88 -0.54 5.15
C ASP A 65 42.80 -1.33 5.90
N THR A 66 42.87 -1.37 7.23
CA THR A 66 41.85 -2.02 8.08
C THR A 66 40.50 -1.32 7.94
N ILE A 67 40.48 0.02 7.98
CA ILE A 67 39.25 0.80 7.79
C ILE A 67 38.68 0.58 6.39
N ILE A 68 39.52 0.61 5.36
CA ILE A 68 39.10 0.36 3.97
C ILE A 68 38.53 -1.06 3.84
N GLY A 69 39.18 -2.06 4.44
CA GLY A 69 38.68 -3.44 4.47
C GLY A 69 37.30 -3.54 5.13
N PHE A 70 37.11 -2.87 6.26
CA PHE A 70 35.81 -2.82 6.94
C PHE A 70 34.73 -2.15 6.08
N ILE A 71 35.04 -1.04 5.41
CA ILE A 71 34.10 -0.36 4.51
C ILE A 71 33.71 -1.27 3.34
N LYS A 72 34.67 -1.94 2.71
CA LYS A 72 34.40 -2.89 1.63
C LYS A 72 33.53 -4.06 2.09
N MET A 73 33.79 -4.59 3.28
CA MET A 73 32.98 -5.65 3.87
C MET A 73 31.54 -5.18 4.13
N MET A 74 31.34 -4.00 4.71
CA MET A 74 30.01 -3.42 4.88
C MET A 74 29.30 -3.19 3.53
N GLU A 75 30.03 -2.78 2.50
CA GLU A 75 29.46 -2.58 1.17
C GLU A 75 28.93 -3.90 0.58
N GLU A 76 29.73 -4.97 0.65
CA GLU A 76 29.37 -6.29 0.13
C GLU A 76 28.29 -6.99 0.97
N GLU A 77 28.41 -6.98 2.30
CA GLU A 77 27.56 -7.77 3.18
C GLU A 77 26.26 -7.07 3.57
N LEU A 78 26.22 -5.73 3.52
CA LEU A 78 25.06 -4.97 3.98
C LEU A 78 24.47 -4.07 2.89
N LEU A 79 25.27 -3.16 2.32
CA LEU A 79 24.71 -2.13 1.43
C LEU A 79 24.20 -2.68 0.11
N LYS A 80 24.94 -3.59 -0.53
CA LYS A 80 24.49 -4.24 -1.77
C LYS A 80 23.23 -5.09 -1.57
N PRO A 81 23.16 -6.01 -0.57
CA PRO A 81 21.93 -6.75 -0.27
C PRO A 81 20.75 -5.84 0.03
N LEU A 82 20.94 -4.80 0.86
CA LEU A 82 19.87 -3.86 1.21
C LEU A 82 19.29 -3.17 -0.02
N LYS A 83 20.15 -2.71 -0.95
CA LYS A 83 19.70 -2.12 -2.21
C LYS A 83 18.89 -3.12 -3.03
N HIS A 84 19.42 -4.33 -3.22
CA HIS A 84 18.78 -5.36 -4.02
C HIS A 84 17.42 -5.80 -3.44
N ASP A 85 17.34 -5.96 -2.12
CA ASP A 85 16.09 -6.32 -1.45
C ASP A 85 15.09 -5.16 -1.47
N GLY A 86 15.55 -3.92 -1.34
CA GLY A 86 14.72 -2.73 -1.57
C GLY A 86 14.10 -2.70 -2.97
N GLU A 87 14.89 -2.96 -4.01
CA GLU A 87 14.38 -3.05 -5.39
C GLU A 87 13.37 -4.19 -5.58
N LYS A 88 13.57 -5.34 -4.91
CA LYS A 88 12.58 -6.44 -4.91
C LYS A 88 11.27 -6.02 -4.24
N ILE A 89 11.33 -5.36 -3.09
CA ILE A 89 10.14 -4.88 -2.37
C ILE A 89 9.35 -3.92 -3.25
N ILE A 90 10.02 -2.95 -3.90
CA ILE A 90 9.38 -2.00 -4.81
C ILE A 90 8.66 -2.73 -5.95
N ARG A 91 9.30 -3.73 -6.57
CA ARG A 91 8.67 -4.54 -7.64
C ARG A 91 7.45 -5.31 -7.14
N VAL A 92 7.55 -5.99 -5.99
CA VAL A 92 6.42 -6.73 -5.42
C VAL A 92 5.28 -5.79 -5.08
N GLN A 93 5.57 -4.62 -4.53
CA GLN A 93 4.55 -3.62 -4.22
C GLN A 93 3.89 -3.06 -5.47
N GLY A 94 4.63 -2.85 -6.55
CA GLY A 94 4.09 -2.53 -7.87
C GLY A 94 3.10 -3.59 -8.36
N ASN A 95 3.49 -4.86 -8.33
CA ASN A 95 2.61 -5.97 -8.73
C ASN A 95 1.33 -6.05 -7.88
N ILE A 96 1.42 -5.77 -6.57
CA ILE A 96 0.25 -5.72 -5.70
C ILE A 96 -0.68 -4.60 -6.14
N VAL A 97 -0.16 -3.39 -6.39
CA VAL A 97 -0.97 -2.26 -6.87
C VAL A 97 -1.65 -2.60 -8.18
N ASP A 98 -0.92 -3.18 -9.13
CA ASP A 98 -1.47 -3.59 -10.43
C ASP A 98 -2.59 -4.62 -10.26
N PHE A 99 -2.39 -5.64 -9.41
CA PHE A 99 -3.41 -6.63 -9.10
C PHE A 99 -4.68 -5.99 -8.49
N PHE A 100 -4.53 -5.06 -7.56
CA PHE A 100 -5.67 -4.36 -6.97
C PHE A 100 -6.44 -3.53 -8.01
N ASN A 101 -5.71 -2.82 -8.87
CA ASN A 101 -6.32 -1.99 -9.91
C ASN A 101 -7.04 -2.85 -10.96
N GLU A 102 -6.37 -3.87 -11.49
CA GLU A 102 -6.92 -4.70 -12.55
C GLU A 102 -8.03 -5.61 -12.06
N HIS A 103 -7.81 -6.34 -10.97
CA HIS A 103 -8.76 -7.35 -10.55
C HIS A 103 -9.79 -6.81 -9.58
N ILE A 104 -9.40 -6.11 -8.52
CA ILE A 104 -10.35 -5.74 -7.46
C ILE A 104 -11.19 -4.54 -7.90
N ILE A 105 -10.57 -3.47 -8.36
CA ILE A 105 -11.31 -2.24 -8.73
C ILE A 105 -12.17 -2.48 -9.97
N THR A 106 -11.62 -3.11 -11.02
CA THR A 106 -12.39 -3.42 -12.24
C THR A 106 -13.53 -4.37 -11.94
N HIS A 107 -13.28 -5.48 -11.23
CA HIS A 107 -14.36 -6.43 -10.90
C HIS A 107 -15.46 -5.76 -10.07
N ASN A 108 -15.11 -4.96 -9.06
CA ASN A 108 -16.10 -4.23 -8.27
C ASN A 108 -16.93 -3.27 -9.14
N ARG A 109 -16.31 -2.62 -10.13
CA ARG A 109 -17.01 -1.73 -11.07
C ARG A 109 -17.95 -2.49 -12.00
N GLU A 110 -17.50 -3.62 -12.54
CA GLU A 110 -18.30 -4.50 -13.39
C GLU A 110 -19.48 -5.07 -12.60
N GLN A 111 -19.23 -5.56 -11.39
CA GLN A 111 -20.24 -6.14 -10.52
C GLN A 111 -21.29 -5.09 -10.13
N LYS A 112 -20.87 -3.87 -9.78
CA LYS A 112 -21.80 -2.75 -9.54
C LYS A 112 -22.68 -2.46 -10.76
N THR A 113 -22.10 -2.46 -11.95
CA THR A 113 -22.84 -2.24 -13.20
C THR A 113 -23.81 -3.38 -13.47
N ALA A 114 -23.40 -4.63 -13.26
CA ALA A 114 -24.24 -5.80 -13.39
C ALA A 114 -25.44 -5.75 -12.43
N TYR A 115 -25.22 -5.40 -11.16
CA TYR A 115 -26.30 -5.24 -10.19
C TYR A 115 -27.27 -4.11 -10.55
N SER A 116 -26.77 -2.98 -11.03
CA SER A 116 -27.63 -1.90 -11.53
C SER A 116 -28.51 -2.36 -12.69
N ASN A 117 -27.95 -3.11 -13.64
CA ASN A 117 -28.70 -3.65 -14.77
C ASN A 117 -29.72 -4.70 -14.33
N GLN A 118 -29.37 -5.53 -13.35
CA GLN A 118 -30.26 -6.53 -12.77
C GLN A 118 -31.44 -5.87 -12.05
N LEU A 119 -31.20 -4.79 -11.31
CA LEU A 119 -32.25 -4.01 -10.64
C LEU A 119 -33.24 -3.43 -11.65
N THR A 120 -32.75 -2.84 -12.75
CA THR A 120 -33.62 -2.34 -13.83
C THR A 120 -34.49 -3.45 -14.43
N LYS A 121 -33.90 -4.64 -14.67
CA LYS A 121 -34.65 -5.80 -15.17
C LYS A 121 -35.71 -6.25 -14.16
N LEU A 122 -35.35 -6.36 -12.87
CA LEU A 122 -36.31 -6.71 -11.81
C LEU A 122 -37.47 -5.74 -11.75
N ASN A 123 -37.23 -4.43 -11.85
CA ASN A 123 -38.30 -3.43 -11.87
C ASN A 123 -39.24 -3.61 -13.07
N SER A 124 -38.71 -3.99 -14.24
CA SER A 124 -39.54 -4.28 -15.42
C SER A 124 -40.39 -5.55 -15.26
N VAL A 125 -39.85 -6.55 -14.56
CA VAL A 125 -40.59 -7.78 -14.20
C VAL A 125 -41.69 -7.44 -13.21
N ASP A 126 -41.41 -6.65 -12.17
CA ASP A 126 -42.39 -6.22 -11.17
C ASP A 126 -43.56 -5.47 -11.83
N ALA A 127 -43.26 -4.52 -12.73
CA ALA A 127 -44.30 -3.81 -13.50
C ALA A 127 -45.14 -4.76 -14.38
N SER A 128 -44.51 -5.80 -14.95
CA SER A 128 -45.22 -6.81 -15.73
C SER A 128 -46.13 -7.68 -14.87
N ILE A 129 -45.69 -8.04 -13.65
CA ILE A 129 -46.49 -8.79 -12.68
C ILE A 129 -47.71 -7.98 -12.25
N GLN A 130 -47.53 -6.70 -11.89
CA GLN A 130 -48.64 -5.81 -11.53
C GLN A 130 -49.70 -5.74 -12.64
N LYS A 131 -49.26 -5.60 -13.89
CA LYS A 131 -50.16 -5.59 -15.05
C LYS A 131 -50.90 -6.92 -15.23
N ILE A 132 -50.25 -8.04 -14.97
CA ILE A 132 -50.89 -9.36 -15.02
C ILE A 132 -51.93 -9.49 -13.91
N GLU A 133 -51.64 -9.02 -12.69
CA GLU A 133 -52.59 -9.01 -11.57
C GLU A 133 -53.82 -8.16 -11.88
N GLU A 134 -53.65 -6.96 -12.45
CA GLU A 134 -54.76 -6.11 -12.89
C GLU A 134 -55.63 -6.82 -13.94
N LEU A 135 -55.02 -7.43 -14.96
CA LEU A 135 -55.74 -8.17 -15.99
C LEU A 135 -56.48 -9.40 -15.42
N GLN A 136 -55.88 -10.08 -14.44
CA GLN A 136 -56.51 -11.19 -13.69
C GLN A 136 -57.74 -10.72 -12.90
N MET A 137 -57.63 -9.59 -12.21
CA MET A 137 -58.76 -8.96 -11.51
C MET A 137 -59.86 -8.57 -12.48
N HIS A 138 -59.55 -7.87 -13.57
CA HIS A 138 -60.52 -7.48 -14.60
C HIS A 138 -61.21 -8.70 -15.21
N LYS A 139 -60.45 -9.75 -15.54
CA LYS A 139 -61.01 -11.01 -16.05
C LYS A 139 -61.97 -11.66 -15.05
N SER A 140 -61.61 -11.68 -13.77
CA SER A 140 -62.46 -12.25 -12.71
C SER A 140 -63.75 -11.44 -12.53
N LEU A 141 -63.66 -10.11 -12.56
CA LEU A 141 -64.82 -9.21 -12.50
C LEU A 141 -65.75 -9.39 -13.71
N LEU A 142 -65.18 -9.45 -14.92
CA LEU A 142 -65.93 -9.67 -16.15
C LEU A 142 -66.68 -11.00 -16.12
N LYS A 143 -66.02 -12.09 -15.68
CA LYS A 143 -66.67 -13.39 -15.49
C LYS A 143 -67.83 -13.29 -14.49
N ALA A 144 -67.63 -12.64 -13.34
CA ALA A 144 -68.68 -12.50 -12.33
C ALA A 144 -69.89 -11.71 -12.84
N ARG A 145 -69.65 -10.61 -13.57
CA ARG A 145 -70.73 -9.80 -14.16
C ARG A 145 -71.47 -10.58 -15.27
N PHE A 146 -70.73 -11.26 -16.15
CA PHE A 146 -71.33 -12.11 -17.18
C PHE A 146 -72.18 -13.23 -16.57
N SER A 147 -71.69 -13.91 -15.53
CA SER A 147 -72.45 -14.92 -14.79
C SER A 147 -73.75 -14.36 -14.23
N LYS A 148 -73.74 -13.15 -13.64
CA LYS A 148 -74.97 -12.50 -13.15
C LYS A 148 -75.98 -12.22 -14.27
N ILE A 149 -75.53 -11.73 -15.42
CA ILE A 149 -76.40 -11.48 -16.58
C ILE A 149 -77.00 -12.80 -17.08
N MET A 150 -76.20 -13.86 -17.16
CA MET A 150 -76.68 -15.20 -17.56
C MET A 150 -77.67 -15.78 -16.56
N GLU A 151 -77.41 -15.69 -15.26
CA GLU A 151 -78.35 -16.13 -14.22
C GLU A 151 -79.67 -15.36 -14.29
N TYR A 152 -79.62 -14.04 -14.50
CA TYR A 152 -80.81 -13.23 -14.73
C TYR A 152 -81.59 -13.69 -15.97
N TYR A 153 -80.89 -13.91 -17.09
CA TYR A 153 -81.51 -14.41 -18.32
C TYR A 153 -82.18 -15.77 -18.12
N ILE A 154 -81.48 -16.72 -17.48
CA ILE A 154 -82.01 -18.07 -17.21
C ILE A 154 -83.27 -17.98 -16.34
N LYS A 155 -83.22 -17.25 -15.21
CA LYS A 155 -84.39 -17.08 -14.33
C LYS A 155 -85.57 -16.43 -15.05
N ALA A 156 -85.32 -15.34 -15.77
CA ALA A 156 -86.35 -14.65 -16.54
C ALA A 156 -86.94 -15.55 -17.64
N ARG A 157 -86.12 -16.43 -18.23
CA ARG A 157 -86.57 -17.37 -19.25
C ARG A 157 -87.38 -18.53 -18.69
N GLU A 158 -87.00 -19.08 -17.54
CA GLU A 158 -87.75 -20.14 -16.84
C GLU A 158 -89.13 -19.66 -16.38
N GLN A 159 -89.26 -18.38 -16.03
CA GLN A 159 -90.54 -17.75 -15.69
C GLN A 159 -91.46 -17.55 -16.90
N MET A 160 -90.94 -17.61 -18.13
CA MET A 160 -91.74 -17.48 -19.35
C MET A 160 -92.35 -18.82 -19.76
N GLY A 161 -93.66 -18.97 -19.59
CA GLY A 161 -94.43 -20.15 -20.04
C GLY A 161 -94.77 -20.16 -21.53
N VAL A 162 -95.52 -21.20 -21.96
CA VAL A 162 -95.94 -21.43 -23.36
C VAL A 162 -96.80 -20.29 -23.93
N MET A 163 -97.50 -19.52 -23.08
CA MET A 163 -98.37 -18.40 -23.46
C MET A 163 -97.66 -17.03 -23.53
N THR A 164 -96.34 -16.97 -23.29
CA THR A 164 -95.59 -15.70 -23.28
C THR A 164 -95.44 -15.12 -24.69
N LYS A 165 -95.83 -13.85 -24.89
CA LYS A 165 -95.80 -13.17 -26.20
C LYS A 165 -94.38 -13.08 -26.74
N GLN A 166 -94.21 -13.25 -28.06
CA GLN A 166 -92.91 -13.17 -28.71
C GLN A 166 -92.18 -11.83 -28.45
N ALA A 167 -92.92 -10.72 -28.39
CA ALA A 167 -92.37 -9.40 -28.11
C ALA A 167 -91.65 -9.30 -26.74
N GLU A 168 -92.11 -10.03 -25.72
CA GLU A 168 -91.47 -10.04 -24.40
C GLU A 168 -90.16 -10.86 -24.42
N LYS A 169 -90.13 -11.94 -25.21
CA LYS A 169 -88.92 -12.74 -25.45
C LYS A 169 -87.84 -11.93 -26.18
N ASP A 170 -88.26 -11.11 -27.16
CA ASP A 170 -87.36 -10.24 -27.92
C ASP A 170 -86.85 -9.08 -27.07
N ASN A 171 -87.70 -8.51 -26.20
CA ASN A 171 -87.30 -7.47 -25.25
C ASN A 171 -86.30 -7.98 -24.20
N LEU A 172 -86.52 -9.18 -23.64
CA LEU A 172 -85.53 -9.80 -22.74
C LEU A 172 -84.19 -10.01 -23.45
N SER A 173 -84.22 -10.52 -24.68
CA SER A 173 -83.03 -10.74 -25.49
C SER A 173 -82.30 -9.43 -25.83
N ARG A 174 -83.03 -8.35 -26.08
CA ARG A 174 -82.47 -7.01 -26.32
C ARG A 174 -81.82 -6.45 -25.06
N SER A 175 -82.50 -6.51 -23.92
CA SER A 175 -81.99 -6.01 -22.63
C SER A 175 -80.70 -6.74 -22.21
N VAL A 176 -80.63 -8.07 -22.38
CA VAL A 176 -79.42 -8.84 -22.09
C VAL A 176 -78.26 -8.48 -23.02
N ARG A 177 -78.53 -8.24 -24.32
CA ARG A 177 -77.50 -7.77 -25.27
C ARG A 177 -76.97 -6.38 -24.92
N GLU A 178 -77.83 -5.47 -24.48
CA GLU A 178 -77.43 -4.14 -24.00
C GLU A 178 -76.58 -4.23 -22.72
N GLN A 179 -76.94 -5.12 -21.79
CA GLN A 179 -76.14 -5.39 -20.58
C GLN A 179 -74.78 -6.03 -20.91
N LEU A 180 -74.71 -6.89 -21.93
CA LEU A 180 -73.44 -7.45 -22.42
C LEU A 180 -72.57 -6.43 -23.15
N GLN A 181 -73.17 -5.46 -23.86
CA GLN A 181 -72.43 -4.37 -24.51
C GLN A 181 -71.84 -3.36 -23.52
N SER A 182 -72.41 -3.26 -22.32
CA SER A 182 -71.96 -2.35 -21.25
C SER A 182 -70.97 -2.98 -20.26
N LEU A 183 -70.49 -4.20 -20.56
CA LEU A 183 -69.54 -4.94 -19.72
C LEU A 183 -68.10 -4.45 -19.78
#